data_AF-A0A7C1FN90-F1
#
_entry.id   AF-A0A7C1FN90-F1
#
_cell.length_a   1.000
_cell.length_b   1.000
_cell.length_c   1.000
_cell.angle_alpha   90.00
_cell.angle_beta   90.00
_cell.angle_gamma   90.00
#
_symmetry.space_group_name_H-M   'P 1'
#
loop_
_entity.id
_entity.type
_entity.pdbx_description
1 polymer ?
#
loop_
_entity_poly.entity_id
_entity_poly.type
_entity_poly.pdbx_seq_one_letter_code
_entity_poly.pdbx_strand_id
1 'polypeptide(L)' 'FRVFNPLLQQAKFDPHGTYVRRWIPELGTPEYPTPMIDHTTAKERGIAAYRAALEAMGKVPTRS' A
#
# COMPACT_ATOMS: atom_id res chain seq x y z
N PHE A 1 1.45 12.96 4.39
CA PHE A 1 0.93 11.80 3.64
C PHE A 1 1.29 10.52 4.38
N ARG A 2 0.39 9.54 4.48
CA ARG A 2 0.61 8.24 5.14
C ARG A 2 0.33 7.14 4.14
N VAL A 3 1.26 6.20 3.97
CA VAL A 3 1.10 5.01 3.13
C VAL A 3 0.90 3.80 4.03
N PHE A 4 -0.13 3.01 3.73
CA PHE A 4 -0.42 1.77 4.45
C PHE A 4 0.09 0.57 3.67
N ASN A 5 0.68 -0.40 4.38
CA ASN A 5 1.09 -1.67 3.80
C ASN A 5 -0.07 -2.69 3.92
N PRO A 6 -0.68 -3.13 2.81
CA PRO A 6 -1.83 -4.04 2.84
C PRO A 6 -1.57 -5.33 3.61
N LEU A 7 -0.38 -5.92 3.47
CA LEU A 7 -0.01 -7.17 4.13
C LEU A 7 0.10 -7.01 5.65
N LEU A 8 0.70 -5.90 6.10
CA LEU A 8 0.78 -5.61 7.55
C LEU A 8 -0.58 -5.26 8.14
N GLN A 9 -1.46 -4.60 7.36
CA GLN A 9 -2.83 -4.35 7.82
C GLN A 9 -3.61 -5.66 7.95
N GLN A 10 -3.50 -6.56 6.96
CA GLN A 10 -4.11 -7.88 7.04
C GLN A 10 -3.59 -8.67 8.24
N ALA A 11 -2.28 -8.76 8.45
CA ALA A 11 -1.71 -9.49 9.58
C ALA A 11 -2.18 -8.94 10.94
N LYS A 12 -2.42 -7.63 11.03
CA LYS A 12 -2.89 -6.98 12.26
C LYS A 12 -4.38 -7.19 12.53
N PHE A 13 -5.22 -7.09 11.49
CA PHE A 13 -6.68 -7.04 11.65
C PHE A 13 -7.39 -8.35 11.29
N ASP A 14 -6.75 -9.20 10.49
CA ASP A 14 -7.23 -10.53 10.11
C ASP A 14 -6.09 -11.55 10.22
N PRO A 15 -5.55 -11.79 11.44
CA PRO A 15 -4.40 -12.69 11.66
C PRO A 15 -4.70 -14.13 11.23
N HIS A 16 -5.97 -14.53 11.26
CA HIS A 16 -6.39 -15.85 10.82
C HIS A 16 -6.75 -15.88 9.33
N GLY A 17 -6.97 -14.76 8.66
CA GLY A 17 -7.41 -14.72 7.26
C GLY A 17 -8.89 -15.08 7.07
N THR A 18 -9.71 -15.00 8.11
CA THR A 18 -11.12 -15.41 8.06
C THR A 18 -11.94 -14.44 7.22
N TYR A 19 -11.66 -13.14 7.32
CA TYR A 19 -12.34 -12.14 6.51
C TYR A 19 -11.92 -12.28 5.05
N VAL A 20 -10.62 -12.34 4.77
CA VAL A 20 -10.13 -12.39 3.39
C VAL A 20 -10.61 -13.64 2.66
N ARG A 21 -10.61 -14.82 3.30
CA ARG A 21 -11.10 -16.07 2.68
C ARG A 21 -12.61 -16.10 2.47
N ARG A 22 -13.38 -15.37 3.27
CA ARG A 22 -14.84 -15.26 3.06
C ARG A 22 -15.17 -14.52 1.76
N TRP A 23 -14.38 -13.50 1.42
CA TRP A 23 -14.64 -12.61 0.29
C TRP A 23 -13.82 -12.93 -0.96
N ILE A 24 -12.68 -13.59 -0.79
CA ILE A 24 -11.77 -14.02 -1.84
C ILE A 24 -11.49 -15.52 -1.62
N PRO A 25 -12.44 -16.41 -1.95
CA PRO A 25 -12.28 -17.84 -1.74
C PRO A 25 -11.14 -18.44 -2.57
N GLU A 26 -10.78 -17.82 -3.69
CA GLU A 26 -9.66 -18.22 -4.55
C GLU A 26 -8.28 -17.80 -4.01
N LEU A 27 -8.21 -17.08 -2.89
CA LEU A 27 -6.93 -16.61 -2.35
C LEU A 27 -5.96 -17.78 -2.09
N GLY A 28 -4.78 -17.72 -2.72
CA GLY A 28 -3.75 -18.77 -2.61
C GLY A 28 -3.85 -19.90 -3.62
N THR A 29 -4.81 -19.81 -4.55
CA THR A 29 -4.93 -20.70 -5.71
C THR A 29 -4.28 -20.08 -6.96
N PRO A 30 -4.03 -20.86 -8.03
CA PRO A 30 -3.53 -20.33 -9.30
C PRO A 30 -4.44 -19.29 -9.95
N GLU A 31 -5.74 -19.30 -9.62
CA GLU A 31 -6.72 -18.34 -10.12
C GLU A 31 -6.52 -16.95 -9.49
N TYR A 32 -5.86 -16.86 -8.33
CA TYR A 32 -5.57 -15.59 -7.69
C TYR A 32 -4.38 -14.90 -8.37
N PRO A 33 -4.56 -13.67 -8.88
CA PRO A 33 -3.53 -13.00 -9.65
C PRO A 33 -2.32 -12.64 -8.78
N THR A 34 -1.16 -12.55 -9.43
CA THR A 34 0.03 -12.00 -8.80
C THR A 34 -0.15 -10.50 -8.49
N PRO A 35 0.56 -9.96 -7.49
CA PRO A 35 0.51 -8.54 -7.19
C PRO A 35 0.87 -7.71 -8.42
N MET A 36 -0.03 -6.78 -8.80
CA MET A 36 0.16 -5.92 -9.99
C MET A 36 1.39 -5.03 -9.91
N ILE A 37 1.77 -4.62 -8.71
CA ILE A 37 2.93 -3.77 -8.44
C ILE A 37 3.50 -4.13 -7.07
N ASP A 38 4.82 -4.09 -6.95
CA ASP A 38 5.46 -4.19 -5.64
C ASP A 38 5.07 -2.99 -4.76
N HIS A 39 4.75 -3.27 -3.49
CA HIS A 39 4.27 -2.24 -2.57
C HIS A 39 5.33 -1.16 -2.30
N THR A 40 6.61 -1.52 -2.28
CA THR A 40 7.72 -0.58 -2.07
C THR A 40 7.81 0.38 -3.25
N THR A 41 7.77 -0.15 -4.48
CA THR A 41 7.76 0.68 -5.68
C THR A 41 6.57 1.62 -5.72
N ALA A 42 5.35 1.12 -5.43
CA ALA A 42 4.15 1.95 -5.40
C ALA A 42 4.24 3.07 -4.35
N LYS A 43 4.74 2.74 -3.15
CA LYS A 43 4.94 3.68 -2.05
C LYS A 43 5.93 4.79 -2.44
N GLU A 44 7.07 4.43 -3.02
CA GLU A 44 8.10 5.40 -3.42
C GLU A 44 7.58 6.35 -4.48
N ARG A 45 6.89 5.85 -5.51
CA ARG A 45 6.27 6.68 -6.55
C ARG A 45 5.24 7.64 -5.96
N GLY A 46 4.41 7.18 -5.03
CA GLY A 46 3.42 8.02 -4.35
C GLY A 46 4.05 9.13 -3.50
N ILE A 47 5.10 8.81 -2.74
CA ILE A 47 5.82 9.79 -1.92
C ILE A 47 6.54 10.81 -2.80
N ALA A 48 7.20 10.36 -3.87
CA ALA A 48 7.89 11.24 -4.81
C ALA A 48 6.92 12.22 -5.48
N ALA A 49 5.77 11.74 -5.97
CA ALA A 49 4.74 12.60 -6.56
C ALA A 49 4.18 13.60 -5.55
N TYR A 50 3.89 13.16 -4.31
CA TYR A 50 3.42 14.05 -3.26
C TYR A 50 4.44 15.14 -2.90
N ARG A 51 5.73 14.77 -2.84
CA ARG A 51 6.81 15.73 -2.59
C ARG A 51 6.94 16.74 -3.72
N ALA A 52 6.94 16.29 -4.97
CA ALA A 52 7.00 17.18 -6.13
C ALA A 52 5.81 18.17 -6.14
N ALA A 53 4.61 17.70 -5.77
CA ALA A 53 3.45 18.58 -5.64
C ALA A 53 3.62 19.64 -4.53
N LEU A 54 4.17 19.26 -3.37
CA LEU A 54 4.48 20.23 -2.29
C LEU A 54 5.53 21.26 -2.70
N GLU A 55 6.56 20.81 -3.43
CA GLU A 55 7.61 21.67 -4.00
C GLU A 55 7.03 22.68 -4.99
N ALA A 56 6.19 22.21 -5.92
CA ALA A 56 5.50 23.10 -6.88
C ALA A 56 4.57 24.12 -6.19
N MET A 57 3.99 23.78 -5.05
CA MET A 57 3.15 24.69 -4.26
C MET A 57 3.93 25.62 -3.33
N GLY A 58 5.27 25.53 -3.27
CA GLY A 58 6.11 26.29 -2.33
C GLY A 58 5.88 25.93 -0.85
N LYS A 59 5.27 24.78 -0.56
CA LYS A 59 4.89 24.32 0.79
C LYS A 59 5.83 23.23 1.32
N VAL A 60 7.07 23.20 0.85
CA VAL A 60 8.06 22.22 1.32
C VAL A 60 8.36 22.52 2.77
N PRO A 61 8.13 21.57 3.70
CA PRO A 61 8.55 21.77 5.07
C PRO A 61 10.08 21.83 5.10
N THR A 62 10.64 22.99 5.45
CA THR A 62 12.06 23.15 5.72
C THR A 62 12.43 22.21 6.86
N ARG A 63 13.40 21.31 6.62
CA ARG A 63 13.98 20.50 7.69
C ARG A 63 14.76 21.45 8.61
N SER A 64 14.26 21.67 9.83
CA SER A 64 15.02 22.24 10.95
C SER A 64 16.09 21.26 11.41
#